data_AF-A0A655ASD6-F1
#
_entry.id   AF-A0A655ASD6-F1
#
_cell.length_a   1.000
_cell.length_b   1.000
_cell.length_c   1.000
_cell.angle_alpha   90.00
_cell.angle_beta   90.00
_cell.angle_gamma   90.00
#
_symmetry.space_group_name_H-M   'P 1'
#
loop_
_entity.id
_entity.type
_entity.pdbx_description
1 polymer ?
#
loop_
_entity_poly.entity_id
_entity_poly.type
_entity_poly.pdbx_seq_one_letter_code
_entity_poly.pdbx_strand_id
1 'polypeptide(L)'
;MVRLRQAKIDGIHVPDLEVDDPTGDAELLLIGWGSSYGPIGEACRRARRRGTKVAHAHLRYLNPFPANLGEVLRRYPKVVAPELNLGQLAQVLRGKYLVDVQSVTKVKGVSFLADEIGRFIRAALAGRLAELEQDKTLVARLSAATAGAGANG
;
A
#
# COMPACT_ATOMS: atom_id res chain seq x y z
N MET A 1 -22.81 -25.50 7.65
CA MET A 1 -23.32 -24.11 7.52
C MET A 1 -22.26 -23.06 7.18
N VAL A 2 -21.09 -22.99 7.85
CA VAL A 2 -20.06 -21.96 7.54
C VAL A 2 -19.38 -22.19 6.18
N ARG A 3 -19.00 -23.43 5.85
CA ARG A 3 -18.33 -23.78 4.58
C ARG A 3 -19.16 -23.42 3.34
N LEU A 4 -20.48 -23.66 3.38
CA LEU A 4 -21.39 -23.29 2.30
C LEU A 4 -21.49 -21.77 2.09
N ARG A 5 -21.43 -20.98 3.16
CA ARG A 5 -21.42 -19.52 3.07
C ARG A 5 -20.10 -19.02 2.45
N GLN A 6 -18.97 -19.61 2.86
CA GLN A 6 -17.69 -19.28 2.25
C GLN A 6 -17.67 -19.63 0.76
N ALA A 7 -18.09 -20.84 0.39
CA ALA A 7 -18.18 -21.26 -1.00
C ALA A 7 -19.09 -20.35 -1.85
N LYS A 8 -20.18 -19.82 -1.25
CA LYS A 8 -21.03 -18.84 -1.91
C LYS A 8 -20.29 -17.53 -2.21
N ILE A 9 -19.47 -17.04 -1.28
CA ILE A 9 -18.65 -15.83 -1.50
C ILE A 9 -17.55 -16.11 -2.53
N ASP A 10 -16.87 -17.24 -2.42
CA ASP A 10 -15.79 -17.64 -3.33
C ASP A 10 -16.30 -17.81 -4.77
N GLY A 11 -17.58 -18.19 -4.94
CA GLY A 11 -18.24 -18.30 -6.25
C GLY A 11 -18.72 -16.98 -6.86
N ILE A 12 -18.56 -15.83 -6.18
CA ILE A 12 -18.91 -14.53 -6.75
C ILE A 12 -17.86 -14.15 -7.81
N HIS A 13 -18.29 -13.99 -9.05
CA HIS A 13 -17.43 -13.46 -10.09
C HIS A 13 -17.20 -11.95 -9.87
N VAL A 14 -15.93 -11.54 -9.86
CA VAL A 14 -15.51 -10.14 -9.83
C VAL A 14 -14.54 -9.89 -11.00
N PRO A 15 -14.52 -8.68 -11.58
CA PRO A 15 -13.57 -8.33 -12.63
C PRO A 15 -12.11 -8.51 -12.18
N ASP A 16 -11.26 -8.81 -13.15
CA ASP A 16 -9.81 -8.85 -12.94
C ASP A 16 -9.26 -7.49 -12.51
N LEU A 17 -8.17 -7.53 -11.75
CA LEU A 17 -7.46 -6.33 -11.36
C LEU A 17 -6.75 -5.72 -12.57
N GLU A 18 -7.15 -4.52 -12.92
CA GLU A 18 -6.44 -3.67 -13.87
C GLU A 18 -5.23 -3.00 -13.20
N VAL A 19 -4.12 -2.91 -13.93
CA VAL A 19 -2.89 -2.26 -13.49
C VAL A 19 -2.56 -1.10 -14.42
N ASP A 20 -2.34 0.08 -13.85
CA ASP A 20 -1.78 1.22 -14.57
C ASP A 20 -0.25 1.06 -14.64
N ASP A 21 0.18 0.33 -15.67
CA ASP A 21 1.58 0.09 -16.03
C ASP A 21 1.76 0.29 -17.54
N PRO A 22 1.93 1.54 -18.01
CA PRO A 22 1.93 1.85 -19.44
C PRO A 22 3.16 1.28 -20.18
N THR A 23 4.26 1.01 -19.48
CA THR A 23 5.49 0.46 -20.07
C THR A 23 5.59 -1.06 -19.91
N GLY A 24 4.89 -1.63 -18.93
CA GLY A 24 4.88 -3.07 -18.66
C GLY A 24 6.17 -3.61 -18.02
N ASP A 25 7.12 -2.72 -17.73
CA ASP A 25 8.46 -3.01 -17.20
C ASP A 25 8.69 -2.35 -15.82
N ALA A 26 7.62 -1.99 -15.10
CA ALA A 26 7.75 -1.35 -13.80
C ALA A 26 8.44 -2.25 -12.76
N GLU A 27 9.29 -1.65 -11.92
CA GLU A 27 10.06 -2.34 -10.88
C GLU A 27 9.35 -2.32 -9.51
N LEU A 28 8.33 -1.46 -9.38
CA LEU A 28 7.55 -1.25 -8.17
C LEU A 28 6.06 -1.18 -8.50
N LEU A 29 5.26 -1.94 -7.77
CA LEU A 29 3.80 -1.82 -7.74
C LEU A 29 3.34 -1.13 -6.46
N LEU A 30 2.57 -0.06 -6.60
CA LEU A 30 1.74 0.46 -5.50
C LEU A 30 0.35 -0.19 -5.55
N ILE A 31 -0.03 -0.93 -4.52
CA ILE A 31 -1.36 -1.53 -4.38
C ILE A 31 -2.18 -0.77 -3.33
N GLY A 32 -3.30 -0.18 -3.76
CA GLY A 32 -4.18 0.59 -2.88
C GLY A 32 -5.59 0.03 -2.79
N TRP A 33 -6.36 0.56 -1.83
CA TRP A 33 -7.80 0.35 -1.70
C TRP A 33 -8.46 1.60 -1.09
N GLY A 34 -9.70 1.88 -1.44
CA GLY A 34 -10.44 3.03 -0.91
C GLY A 34 -9.81 4.39 -1.26
N SER A 35 -9.70 5.29 -0.28
CA SER A 35 -9.35 6.70 -0.49
C SER A 35 -7.90 6.95 -0.93
N SER A 36 -7.02 5.94 -0.93
CA SER A 36 -5.65 6.08 -1.40
C SER A 36 -5.52 6.13 -2.94
N TYR A 37 -6.59 5.87 -3.70
CA TYR A 37 -6.59 5.85 -5.17
C TYR A 37 -5.99 7.11 -5.80
N GLY A 38 -6.53 8.28 -5.46
CA GLY A 38 -6.12 9.56 -6.06
C GLY A 38 -4.65 9.91 -5.75
N PRO A 39 -4.23 9.93 -4.48
CA PRO A 39 -2.84 10.20 -4.11
C PRO A 39 -1.83 9.24 -4.74
N ILE A 40 -2.14 7.94 -4.81
CA ILE A 40 -1.28 6.94 -5.45
C ILE A 40 -1.14 7.23 -6.95
N GLY A 41 -2.27 7.41 -7.66
CA GLY A 41 -2.24 7.63 -9.10
C GLY A 41 -1.49 8.91 -9.49
N GLU A 42 -1.69 10.01 -8.75
CA GLU A 42 -0.96 11.25 -9.01
C GLU A 42 0.54 11.13 -8.72
N ALA A 43 0.92 10.45 -7.65
CA ALA A 43 2.33 10.22 -7.33
C ALA A 43 3.03 9.34 -8.37
N CYS A 44 2.38 8.26 -8.84
CA CYS A 44 2.91 7.41 -9.90
C CYS A 44 3.07 8.19 -11.22
N ARG A 45 2.08 9.00 -11.63
CA ARG A 45 2.22 9.88 -12.81
C ARG A 45 3.39 10.85 -12.67
N ARG A 46 3.56 11.50 -11.50
CA ARG A 46 4.69 12.41 -11.23
C ARG A 46 6.03 11.68 -11.27
N ALA A 47 6.11 10.47 -10.70
CA ALA A 47 7.32 9.67 -10.67
C ALA A 47 7.71 9.18 -12.08
N ARG A 48 6.74 8.70 -12.88
CA ARG A 48 6.98 8.28 -14.26
C ARG A 48 7.48 9.42 -15.16
N ARG A 49 6.98 10.66 -14.98
CA ARG A 49 7.53 11.86 -15.65
C ARG A 49 9.01 12.11 -15.37
N ARG A 50 9.55 11.52 -14.29
CA ARG A 50 10.98 11.60 -13.91
C ARG A 50 11.74 10.32 -14.27
N GLY A 51 11.20 9.47 -15.14
CA GLY A 51 11.80 8.21 -15.57
C GLY A 51 11.72 7.08 -14.55
N THR A 52 10.92 7.22 -13.49
CA THR A 52 10.76 6.14 -12.50
C THR A 52 9.83 5.05 -13.02
N LYS A 53 10.29 3.79 -12.97
CA LYS A 53 9.54 2.59 -13.38
C LYS A 53 8.58 2.13 -12.28
N VAL A 54 7.39 2.75 -12.21
CA VAL A 54 6.38 2.47 -11.19
C VAL A 54 4.98 2.26 -11.77
N ALA A 55 4.36 1.17 -11.35
CA ALA A 55 2.98 0.81 -11.64
C ALA A 55 2.09 1.08 -10.42
N HIS A 56 0.78 1.21 -10.63
CA HIS A 56 -0.17 1.11 -9.54
C HIS A 56 -1.41 0.32 -9.92
N ALA A 57 -2.01 -0.31 -8.92
CA ALA A 57 -3.29 -0.99 -9.04
C ALA A 57 -4.18 -0.64 -7.84
N HIS A 58 -5.49 -0.71 -8.04
CA HIS A 58 -6.44 -0.33 -7.00
C HIS A 58 -7.54 -1.37 -6.85
N LEU A 59 -7.64 -1.94 -5.65
CA LEU A 59 -8.62 -2.97 -5.32
C LEU A 59 -10.00 -2.33 -5.12
N ARG A 60 -10.96 -2.75 -5.93
CA ARG A 60 -12.40 -2.45 -5.76
C ARG A 60 -13.13 -3.56 -5.02
N TYR A 61 -12.63 -4.78 -5.10
CA TYR A 61 -13.20 -5.98 -4.49
C TYR A 61 -12.18 -6.59 -3.53
N LEU A 62 -12.59 -6.77 -2.27
CA LEU A 62 -11.74 -7.37 -1.23
C LEU A 62 -12.16 -8.81 -0.89
N ASN A 63 -13.42 -9.17 -1.13
CA ASN A 63 -13.92 -10.51 -0.85
C ASN A 63 -15.09 -10.89 -1.80
N PRO A 64 -14.86 -11.79 -2.78
CA PRO A 64 -13.55 -12.35 -3.13
C PRO A 64 -12.63 -11.28 -3.73
N PHE A 65 -11.33 -11.55 -3.71
CA PHE A 65 -10.36 -10.77 -4.47
C PHE A 65 -10.46 -11.13 -5.97
N PRO A 66 -10.01 -10.23 -6.87
CA PRO A 66 -9.80 -10.56 -8.28
C PRO A 66 -8.96 -11.83 -8.46
N ALA A 67 -9.34 -12.69 -9.40
CA ALA A 67 -8.70 -13.99 -9.60
C ALA A 67 -7.22 -13.84 -10.02
N ASN A 68 -6.92 -12.85 -10.86
CA ASN A 68 -5.56 -12.55 -11.32
C ASN A 68 -4.65 -11.88 -10.27
N LEU A 69 -5.16 -11.50 -9.09
CA LEU A 69 -4.42 -10.68 -8.12
C LEU A 69 -3.08 -11.33 -7.71
N GLY A 70 -3.06 -12.63 -7.47
CA GLY A 70 -1.84 -13.33 -7.09
C GLY A 70 -0.75 -13.30 -8.16
N GLU A 71 -1.14 -13.37 -9.43
CA GLU A 71 -0.21 -13.27 -10.57
C GLU A 71 0.31 -11.83 -10.71
N VAL A 72 -0.59 -10.85 -10.67
CA VAL A 72 -0.26 -9.42 -10.72
C VAL A 72 0.78 -9.07 -9.65
N LEU A 73 0.55 -9.49 -8.40
CA LEU A 73 1.47 -9.18 -7.30
C LEU A 73 2.87 -9.79 -7.50
N ARG A 74 2.98 -11.00 -8.06
CA ARG A 74 4.26 -11.70 -8.26
C ARG A 74 5.08 -11.17 -9.42
N ARG A 75 4.43 -10.49 -10.39
CA ARG A 75 5.12 -9.91 -11.54
C ARG A 75 6.08 -8.79 -11.16
N TYR A 76 5.82 -8.10 -10.05
CA TYR A 76 6.60 -6.93 -9.65
C TYR A 76 7.69 -7.29 -8.64
N PRO A 77 8.95 -6.83 -8.84
CA PRO A 77 10.03 -7.05 -7.89
C PRO A 77 9.74 -6.50 -6.49
N LYS A 78 9.02 -5.38 -6.41
CA LYS A 78 8.65 -4.72 -5.15
C LYS A 78 7.16 -4.40 -5.15
N VAL A 79 6.49 -4.67 -4.04
CA VAL A 79 5.08 -4.33 -3.84
C VAL A 79 4.93 -3.53 -2.55
N VAL A 80 4.28 -2.37 -2.66
CA VAL A 80 4.05 -1.48 -1.52
C VAL A 80 2.56 -1.18 -1.41
N ALA A 81 2.03 -1.22 -0.19
CA ALA A 81 0.65 -0.87 0.13
C ALA A 81 0.62 0.40 1.01
N PRO A 82 0.39 1.58 0.42
CA PRO A 82 0.09 2.79 1.18
C PRO A 82 -1.34 2.71 1.73
N GLU A 83 -1.48 2.67 3.06
CA GLU A 83 -2.78 2.49 3.70
C GLU A 83 -2.99 3.40 4.92
N LEU A 84 -4.23 3.86 5.08
CA LEU A 84 -4.65 4.79 6.14
C LEU A 84 -5.07 4.04 7.42
N ASN A 85 -4.34 2.98 7.72
CA ASN A 85 -4.59 2.05 8.82
C ASN A 85 -3.22 1.51 9.31
N LEU A 86 -3.20 0.38 10.01
CA LEU A 86 -2.00 -0.20 10.62
C LEU A 86 -1.45 -1.43 9.88
N GLY A 87 -1.70 -1.58 8.57
CA GLY A 87 -1.12 -2.67 7.80
C GLY A 87 -2.09 -3.75 7.33
N GLN A 88 -3.40 -3.54 7.48
CA GLN A 88 -4.38 -4.61 7.35
C GLN A 88 -4.41 -5.21 5.94
N LEU A 89 -4.33 -4.40 4.88
CA LEU A 89 -4.33 -4.92 3.52
C LEU A 89 -3.05 -5.72 3.26
N ALA A 90 -1.90 -5.17 3.64
CA ALA A 90 -0.62 -5.87 3.47
C ALA A 90 -0.62 -7.23 4.18
N GLN A 91 -1.14 -7.32 5.41
CA GLN A 91 -1.26 -8.57 6.15
C GLN A 91 -2.09 -9.62 5.41
N VAL A 92 -3.26 -9.23 4.90
CA VAL A 92 -4.15 -10.15 4.16
C VAL A 92 -3.49 -10.61 2.85
N LEU A 93 -2.88 -9.70 2.09
CA LEU A 93 -2.24 -10.04 0.82
C LEU A 93 -1.04 -10.97 1.01
N ARG A 94 -0.19 -10.71 2.02
CA ARG A 94 0.93 -11.59 2.39
C ARG A 94 0.44 -12.98 2.77
N GLY A 95 -0.56 -13.06 3.65
CA GLY A 95 -1.12 -14.33 4.11
C GLY A 95 -1.75 -15.15 3.01
N LYS A 96 -2.38 -14.50 2.01
CA LYS A 96 -3.07 -15.19 0.92
C LYS A 96 -2.16 -15.57 -0.27
N TYR A 97 -1.18 -14.72 -0.61
CA TYR A 97 -0.41 -14.87 -1.85
C TYR A 97 1.09 -15.13 -1.66
N LEU A 98 1.60 -15.03 -0.42
CA LEU A 98 3.02 -15.18 -0.08
C LEU A 98 3.95 -14.23 -0.85
N VAL A 99 3.45 -13.03 -1.15
CA VAL A 99 4.23 -11.92 -1.73
C VAL A 99 4.64 -10.97 -0.62
N ASP A 100 5.88 -10.48 -0.64
CA ASP A 100 6.36 -9.46 0.29
C ASP A 100 5.73 -8.10 -0.02
N VAL A 101 4.49 -7.90 0.44
CA VAL A 101 3.81 -6.61 0.40
C VAL A 101 4.28 -5.78 1.59
N GLN A 102 4.93 -4.66 1.31
CA GLN A 102 5.45 -3.74 2.33
C GLN A 102 4.41 -2.65 2.59
N SER A 103 3.99 -2.50 3.85
CA SER A 103 2.99 -1.49 4.22
C SER A 103 3.66 -0.14 4.51
N VAL A 104 2.99 0.95 4.14
CA VAL A 104 3.31 2.31 4.61
C VAL A 104 2.07 2.90 5.24
N THR A 105 2.14 3.16 6.55
CA THR A 105 0.96 3.45 7.35
C THR A 105 0.79 4.94 7.65
N LYS A 106 -0.45 5.40 7.73
CA LYS A 106 -0.80 6.75 8.22
C LYS A 106 -2.17 6.75 8.89
N VAL A 107 -2.19 6.95 10.21
CA VAL A 107 -3.42 7.07 11.00
C VAL A 107 -3.53 8.47 11.58
N LYS A 108 -3.94 9.43 10.76
CA LYS A 108 -4.03 10.87 11.12
C LYS A 108 -5.37 11.52 10.77
N GLY A 109 -6.38 10.74 10.36
CA GLY A 109 -7.67 11.27 9.91
C GLY A 109 -7.64 12.05 8.59
N VAL A 110 -6.50 12.08 7.91
CA VAL A 110 -6.30 12.79 6.63
C VAL A 110 -5.63 11.88 5.61
N SER A 111 -5.98 12.06 4.34
CA SER A 111 -5.43 11.32 3.21
C SER A 111 -3.92 11.52 3.05
N PHE A 112 -3.27 10.61 2.33
CA PHE A 112 -1.91 10.86 1.84
C PHE A 112 -1.87 12.02 0.87
N LEU A 113 -0.80 12.81 0.94
CA LEU A 113 -0.43 13.73 -0.13
C LEU A 113 0.32 12.96 -1.22
N ALA A 114 0.19 13.38 -2.48
CA ALA A 114 0.95 12.79 -3.58
C ALA A 114 2.46 12.86 -3.34
N ASP A 115 2.95 13.91 -2.67
CA ASP A 115 4.37 14.07 -2.35
C ASP A 115 4.83 13.12 -1.24
N GLU A 116 3.94 12.73 -0.31
CA GLU A 116 4.22 11.67 0.67
C GLU A 116 4.42 10.34 -0.05
N ILE A 117 3.49 9.97 -0.94
CA ILE A 117 3.60 8.74 -1.74
C ILE A 117 4.86 8.79 -2.63
N GLY A 118 5.18 9.94 -3.21
CA GLY A 118 6.40 10.12 -4.00
C GLY A 118 7.68 9.86 -3.18
N ARG A 119 7.70 10.20 -1.88
CA ARG A 119 8.80 9.82 -0.98
C ARG A 119 8.86 8.32 -0.77
N PHE A 120 7.72 7.66 -0.59
CA PHE A 120 7.65 6.20 -0.40
C PHE A 120 8.13 5.44 -1.63
N ILE A 121 7.77 5.88 -2.84
CA ILE A 121 8.27 5.31 -4.10
C ILE A 121 9.80 5.31 -4.12
N ARG A 122 10.43 6.47 -3.83
CA ARG A 122 11.90 6.58 -3.80
C ARG A 122 12.52 5.71 -2.71
N ALA A 123 11.93 5.69 -1.52
CA ALA A 123 12.42 4.86 -0.41
C ALA A 123 12.33 3.36 -0.73
N ALA A 124 11.22 2.91 -1.32
CA ALA A 124 11.03 1.52 -1.72
C ALA A 124 12.05 1.08 -2.78
N LEU A 125 12.26 1.90 -3.82
CA LEU A 125 13.26 1.61 -4.84
C LEU A 125 14.69 1.59 -4.27
N ALA A 126 14.99 2.46 -3.29
CA ALA A 126 16.26 2.45 -2.57
C ALA A 126 16.38 1.34 -1.49
N GLY A 127 15.34 0.56 -1.22
CA GLY A 127 15.35 -0.48 -0.18
C GLY A 127 15.28 0.05 1.26
N ARG A 128 14.87 1.31 1.46
CA ARG A 128 14.87 2.03 2.75
C ARG A 128 13.46 2.30 3.30
N LEU A 129 12.47 1.51 2.88
CA LEU A 129 11.09 1.76 3.29
C LEU A 129 10.86 1.45 4.77
N ALA A 130 11.52 0.41 5.29
CA ALA A 130 11.45 0.03 6.70
C ALA A 130 12.01 1.12 7.63
N GLU A 131 13.13 1.76 7.24
CA GLU A 131 13.71 2.89 7.97
C GLU A 131 12.69 4.03 8.11
N LEU A 132 11.98 4.36 7.02
CA LEU A 132 10.98 5.42 7.01
C LEU A 132 9.82 5.15 7.98
N GLU A 133 9.38 3.90 8.13
CA GLU A 133 8.34 3.54 9.11
C GLU A 133 8.88 3.59 10.56
N GLN A 134 10.13 3.17 10.78
CA GLN A 134 10.77 3.23 12.11
C GLN A 134 10.94 4.68 12.59
N ASP A 135 11.31 5.59 11.69
CA ASP A 135 11.45 7.02 11.99
C ASP A 135 10.14 7.65 12.51
N LYS A 136 8.98 7.25 11.95
CA LYS A 136 7.68 7.73 12.44
C LYS A 136 7.45 7.36 13.91
N THR A 137 7.86 6.16 14.29
CA THR A 137 7.74 5.66 15.66
C THR A 137 8.67 6.42 16.60
N LEU A 138 9.92 6.67 16.17
CA LEU A 138 10.88 7.45 16.93
C LEU A 138 10.36 8.88 17.19
N VAL A 139 9.90 9.56 16.14
CA VAL A 139 9.34 10.91 16.24
C VAL A 139 8.14 10.94 17.20
N ALA A 140 7.20 9.99 17.07
CA ALA A 140 6.05 9.92 17.96
C ALA A 140 6.45 9.75 19.44
N ARG A 141 7.47 8.92 19.72
CA ARG A 141 8.01 8.74 21.08
C ARG A 141 8.66 10.01 21.62
N LEU A 142 9.47 10.69 20.81
CA LEU A 142 10.14 11.94 21.19
C LEU A 142 9.10 13.03 21.50
N SER A 143 8.06 13.19 20.67
CA SER A 143 6.98 14.15 20.92
C SER A 143 6.20 13.85 22.21
N ALA A 144 5.95 12.59 22.52
CA ALA A 144 5.28 12.19 23.76
C ALA A 144 6.15 12.51 25.00
N ALA A 145 7.47 12.29 24.93
CA ALA A 145 8.39 12.59 26.03
C ALA A 145 8.46 14.10 26.34
N THR A 146 8.42 14.96 25.31
CA THR A 146 8.43 16.41 25.50
C THR A 146 7.13 16.96 26.10
N ALA A 147 5.99 16.32 25.86
CA ALA A 147 4.69 16.78 26.37
C ALA A 147 4.54 16.55 27.90
N GLY A 148 5.22 15.54 28.47
CA GLY A 148 5.17 15.24 29.90
C GLY A 148 6.03 16.15 30.78
N ALA A 149 7.03 16.84 30.21
CA ALA A 149 7.96 17.69 30.96
C ALA A 149 7.40 19.08 31.31
N GLY A 150 6.30 19.51 30.68
CA GLY A 150 5.69 20.83 30.87
C GLY A 150 4.46 20.88 31.77
N ALA A 151 4.05 19.77 32.38
CA ALA A 151 2.79 19.67 33.13
C ALA A 151 2.93 19.76 34.67
N ASN A 152 4.13 20.03 35.19
CA ASN A 152 4.39 20.22 36.62
C ASN A 152 4.94 21.62 36.91
N GLY A 153 4.12 22.66 36.69
CA GLY A 153 4.43 24.05 37.02
C GLY A 153 3.18 24.83 37.37
#